data_AF-A2DB58-F1
#
_entry.id   AF-A2DB58-F1
#
_cell.length_a   1.000
_cell.length_b   1.000
_cell.length_c   1.000
_cell.angle_alpha   90.00
_cell.angle_beta   90.00
_cell.angle_gamma   90.00
#
_symmetry.space_group_name_H-M   'P 1'
#
loop_
_entity.id
_entity.type
_entity.pdbx_description
1 polymer ?
#
loop_
_entity_poly.entity_id
_entity_poly.type
_entity_poly.pdbx_seq_one_letter_code
_entity_poly.pdbx_strand_id
1 'polypeptide(L)'
;MKNKFTNFPDAVAAVDSTTIPFNIPSVKEERLYSWDEKNHCNGIKLQVLVSPDGKAIHQNVEFMAAVHDKKIFDLSKVSDFLTVKRGFDDYQYPVLADRGYIGIQKYHLTAVVMKRSHEEADVERNNAIAQDRQIVERFFARFKSCWSCMKNGFRGERTSLPLIISGLVGLTNYNIDGSPLNDNEELLLFEDFTPTKVLPSSDTVAAVVAPSMKPSKRNIIAVAHQAVDIIQSSQEANYLYPIKGGIVGLHNMGNTCHLNVCLQVLFYISEVRTEVLKVANQSSPIVTEMSSIFTNLNSLKSKGLVFVPHELATLLGNSTYEAQDCDDTMTRLITDLAEQIPGIGQLFRITYRDTANEQTNCYSIHTRIGEPDLDHAIQYHLSTTRNTSWPQFLTFDIQREWQNDSIHQVIFDFPKKLTLPTVERQRYQLIAIVAYCNFHYVVFLQKSAYWIMINDEVAYSVPSTDINALKGCSTAEMPPLWYKTLEHKWLAKMLIS
;
A
#
# COMPACT_ATOMS: atom_id res chain seq x y z
N MET A 1 1.49 -6.53 22.16
CA MET A 1 1.83 -5.11 22.36
C MET A 1 3.06 -4.81 21.53
N LYS A 2 3.12 -3.69 20.79
CA LYS A 2 4.32 -3.32 20.02
C LYS A 2 5.42 -2.85 20.97
N ASN A 3 6.63 -3.38 20.83
CA ASN A 3 7.80 -2.87 21.55
C ASN A 3 8.04 -1.40 21.15
N LYS A 4 8.52 -0.60 22.10
CA LYS A 4 8.91 0.79 21.91
C LYS A 4 10.39 0.94 22.25
N PHE A 5 11.03 1.96 21.70
CA PHE A 5 12.35 2.38 22.16
C PHE A 5 12.30 2.83 23.63
N THR A 6 13.41 2.67 24.34
CA THR A 6 13.48 2.91 25.79
C THR A 6 13.54 4.40 26.08
N ASN A 7 14.42 5.12 25.38
CA ASN A 7 14.65 6.55 25.60
C ASN A 7 13.77 7.43 24.68
N PHE A 8 13.42 6.93 23.49
CA PHE A 8 12.59 7.65 22.50
C PHE A 8 11.32 6.89 22.10
N PRO A 9 10.35 6.71 23.02
CA PRO A 9 9.19 5.84 22.80
C PRO A 9 8.24 6.26 21.67
N ASP A 10 8.35 7.51 21.20
CA ASP A 10 7.58 8.04 20.07
C ASP A 10 8.25 7.78 18.71
N ALA A 11 9.54 7.40 18.71
CA ALA A 11 10.22 7.04 17.48
C ALA A 11 9.76 5.66 16.99
N VAL A 12 9.51 5.56 15.68
CA VAL A 12 8.97 4.34 15.06
C VAL A 12 10.06 3.44 14.48
N ALA A 13 11.24 4.00 14.24
CA ALA A 13 12.38 3.27 13.71
C ALA A 13 13.72 3.99 13.98
N ALA A 14 14.80 3.24 13.83
CA ALA A 14 16.16 3.72 13.67
C ALA A 14 16.61 3.56 12.20
N VAL A 15 17.27 4.57 11.64
CA VAL A 15 17.80 4.54 10.26
C VAL A 15 19.31 4.36 10.25
N ASP A 16 19.81 3.44 9.43
CA ASP A 16 21.25 3.31 9.19
C ASP A 16 21.55 2.74 7.81
N SER A 17 22.81 2.84 7.38
CA SER A 17 23.27 2.27 6.12
C SER A 17 24.51 1.39 6.27
N THR A 18 24.59 0.36 5.42
CA THR A 18 25.80 -0.46 5.26
C THR A 18 26.16 -0.57 3.79
N THR A 19 27.45 -0.70 3.50
CA THR A 19 27.92 -0.97 2.15
C THR A 19 27.89 -2.47 1.86
N ILE A 20 27.34 -2.82 0.70
CA ILE A 20 27.43 -4.15 0.09
C ILE A 20 28.58 -4.11 -0.89
N PRO A 21 29.71 -4.78 -0.60
CA PRO A 21 30.86 -4.76 -1.49
C PRO A 21 30.55 -5.51 -2.79
N PHE A 22 31.15 -5.07 -3.89
CA PHE A 22 31.17 -5.80 -5.16
C PHE A 22 32.56 -5.73 -5.80
N ASN A 23 32.76 -6.48 -6.88
CA ASN A 23 34.04 -6.53 -7.57
C ASN A 23 34.47 -5.15 -8.11
N ILE A 24 35.75 -4.82 -7.95
CA ILE A 24 36.32 -3.55 -8.41
C ILE A 24 35.95 -3.31 -9.89
N PRO A 25 35.23 -2.21 -10.21
CA PRO A 25 34.88 -1.90 -11.58
C PRO A 25 36.11 -1.72 -12.47
N SER A 26 36.04 -2.24 -13.70
CA SER A 26 37.04 -1.99 -14.74
C SER A 26 37.00 -0.53 -15.20
N VAL A 27 35.82 0.09 -15.18
CA VAL A 27 35.60 1.50 -15.54
C VAL A 27 36.03 2.41 -14.38
N LYS A 28 36.97 3.33 -14.66
CA LYS A 28 37.55 4.25 -13.66
C LYS A 28 36.49 5.13 -12.97
N GLU A 29 35.55 5.65 -13.74
CA GLU A 29 34.49 6.53 -13.24
C GLU A 29 33.55 5.77 -12.29
N GLU A 30 33.14 4.57 -12.67
CA GLU A 30 32.31 3.70 -11.83
C GLU A 30 33.03 3.32 -10.53
N ARG A 31 34.34 3.08 -10.58
CA ARG A 31 35.18 2.84 -9.41
C ARG A 31 35.20 4.04 -8.45
N LEU A 32 35.20 5.26 -8.98
CA LEU A 32 35.17 6.48 -8.19
C LEU A 32 33.82 6.62 -7.46
N TYR A 33 32.71 6.49 -8.19
CA TYR A 33 31.37 6.69 -7.62
C TYR A 33 30.93 5.57 -6.68
N SER A 34 31.53 4.39 -6.78
CA SER A 34 31.24 3.25 -5.89
C SER A 34 32.22 3.08 -4.75
N TRP A 35 33.21 3.95 -4.58
CA TRP A 35 34.21 3.83 -3.53
C TRP A 35 33.64 4.24 -2.17
N ASP A 36 33.69 3.32 -1.21
CA ASP A 36 33.47 3.57 0.20
C ASP A 36 34.82 3.82 0.89
N GLU A 37 35.06 5.08 1.26
CA GLU A 37 36.29 5.46 1.95
C GLU A 37 36.42 4.81 3.34
N LYS A 38 35.30 4.61 4.05
CA LYS A 38 35.29 4.07 5.42
C LYS A 38 35.60 2.57 5.43
N ASN A 39 35.03 1.83 4.49
CA ASN A 39 35.17 0.37 4.42
C ASN A 39 36.23 -0.10 3.40
N HIS A 40 36.91 0.84 2.73
CA HIS A 40 37.95 0.58 1.73
C HIS A 40 37.53 -0.42 0.63
N CYS A 41 36.31 -0.28 0.12
CA CYS A 41 35.77 -1.19 -0.89
C CYS A 41 34.91 -0.48 -1.93
N ASN A 42 34.74 -1.11 -3.10
CA ASN A 42 33.72 -0.69 -4.06
C ASN A 42 32.40 -1.37 -3.73
N GLY A 43 31.30 -0.62 -3.73
CA GLY A 43 30.01 -1.17 -3.33
C GLY A 43 28.80 -0.29 -3.63
N ILE A 44 27.66 -0.77 -3.17
CA ILE A 44 26.37 -0.06 -3.14
C ILE A 44 25.93 0.08 -1.68
N LYS A 45 25.25 1.17 -1.32
CA LYS A 45 24.69 1.34 0.03
C LYS A 45 23.33 0.69 0.11
N LEU A 46 23.14 -0.06 1.19
CA LEU A 46 21.84 -0.49 1.68
C LEU A 46 21.48 0.39 2.89
N GLN A 47 20.49 1.25 2.73
CA GLN A 47 19.86 1.98 3.84
C GLN A 47 18.65 1.18 4.34
N VAL A 48 18.48 1.04 5.64
CA VAL A 48 17.32 0.38 6.26
C VAL A 48 16.72 1.24 7.36
N LEU A 49 15.40 1.12 7.54
CA LEU A 49 14.69 1.53 8.75
C LEU A 49 14.37 0.29 9.57
N VAL A 50 14.78 0.26 10.83
CA VAL A 50 14.51 -0.87 11.74
C VAL A 50 13.63 -0.42 12.89
N SER A 51 12.50 -1.09 13.09
CA SER A 51 11.55 -0.82 14.18
C SER A 51 12.06 -1.37 15.52
N PRO A 52 11.45 -0.95 16.66
CA PRO A 52 11.88 -1.41 18.00
C PRO A 52 11.79 -2.92 18.24
N ASP A 53 11.05 -3.66 17.41
CA ASP A 53 10.98 -5.12 17.43
C ASP A 53 12.12 -5.79 16.64
N GLY A 54 13.07 -5.00 16.12
CA GLY A 54 14.22 -5.49 15.37
C GLY A 54 13.99 -5.70 13.89
N LYS A 55 12.78 -5.46 13.38
CA LYS A 55 12.44 -5.72 11.98
C LYS A 55 12.79 -4.54 11.08
N ALA A 56 13.34 -4.83 9.91
CA ALA A 56 13.45 -3.82 8.86
C ALA A 56 12.07 -3.54 8.24
N ILE A 57 11.61 -2.30 8.32
CA ILE A 57 10.30 -1.85 7.82
C ILE A 57 10.41 -1.07 6.51
N HIS A 58 11.62 -0.68 6.12
CA HIS A 58 11.92 -0.04 4.84
C HIS A 58 13.37 -0.30 4.48
N GLN A 59 13.66 -0.34 3.18
CA GLN A 59 15.02 -0.44 2.66
C GLN A 59 15.21 0.33 1.35
N ASN A 60 16.43 0.76 1.06
CA ASN A 60 16.83 1.26 -0.26
C ASN A 60 18.23 0.76 -0.59
N VAL A 61 18.42 0.30 -1.84
CA VAL A 61 19.70 -0.21 -2.35
C VAL A 61 19.91 0.23 -3.79
N GLU A 62 19.89 1.54 -4.01
CA GLU A 62 20.00 2.14 -5.34
C GLU A 62 21.23 3.05 -5.49
N PHE A 63 21.86 3.42 -4.39
CA PHE A 63 22.92 4.42 -4.36
C PHE A 63 24.30 3.79 -4.21
N MET A 64 25.23 4.19 -5.07
CA MET A 64 26.62 3.76 -4.98
C MET A 64 27.27 4.19 -3.66
N ALA A 65 28.30 3.46 -3.20
CA ALA A 65 28.85 3.63 -1.85
C ALA A 65 29.48 4.99 -1.56
N ALA A 66 29.86 5.78 -2.57
CA ALA A 66 30.38 7.13 -2.37
C ALA A 66 29.29 8.13 -1.94
N VAL A 67 28.01 7.81 -2.10
CA VAL A 67 26.91 8.71 -1.74
C VAL A 67 26.77 8.78 -0.21
N HIS A 68 26.72 9.99 0.32
CA HIS A 68 26.58 10.23 1.77
C HIS A 68 25.19 9.81 2.29
N ASP A 69 25.14 9.26 3.50
CA ASP A 69 23.93 8.69 4.12
C ASP A 69 22.76 9.67 4.17
N LYS A 70 23.01 10.91 4.63
CA LYS A 70 22.05 12.01 4.55
C LYS A 70 21.47 12.21 3.14
N LYS A 71 22.31 12.16 2.10
CA LYS A 71 21.87 12.37 0.72
C LYS A 71 21.01 11.21 0.23
N ILE A 72 21.32 9.99 0.66
CA ILE A 72 20.47 8.82 0.42
C ILE A 72 19.12 9.02 1.08
N PHE A 73 19.07 9.41 2.36
CA PHE A 73 17.81 9.68 3.06
C PHE A 73 16.94 10.72 2.34
N ASP A 74 17.55 11.81 1.87
CA ASP A 74 16.85 12.87 1.14
C ASP A 74 16.26 12.38 -0.20
N LEU A 75 16.84 11.35 -0.82
CA LEU A 75 16.46 10.87 -2.16
C LEU A 75 15.69 9.52 -2.14
N SER A 76 15.83 8.72 -1.09
CA SER A 76 15.26 7.37 -1.00
C SER A 76 13.76 7.35 -0.71
N LYS A 77 13.11 8.52 -0.63
CA LYS A 77 11.70 8.71 -0.24
C LYS A 77 11.36 8.11 1.13
N VAL A 78 12.36 7.81 1.96
CA VAL A 78 12.19 7.37 3.35
C VAL A 78 11.34 8.37 4.15
N SER A 79 11.52 9.67 3.91
CA SER A 79 10.71 10.70 4.57
C SER A 79 9.24 10.58 4.19
N ASP A 80 8.91 10.27 2.94
CA ASP A 80 7.53 10.07 2.49
C ASP A 80 6.92 8.82 3.16
N PHE A 81 7.69 7.74 3.26
CA PHE A 81 7.29 6.53 4.00
C PHE A 81 7.01 6.80 5.49
N LEU A 82 7.82 7.66 6.11
CA LEU A 82 7.65 8.08 7.50
C LEU A 82 6.60 9.20 7.68
N THR A 83 6.03 9.74 6.60
CA THR A 83 5.03 10.80 6.65
C THR A 83 3.64 10.20 6.47
N VAL A 84 2.77 10.41 7.45
CA VAL A 84 1.36 10.06 7.35
C VAL A 84 0.49 11.30 7.46
N LYS A 85 -0.57 11.36 6.66
CA LYS A 85 -1.57 12.41 6.77
C LYS A 85 -2.45 12.18 8.00
N ARG A 86 -2.35 13.05 9.00
CA ARG A 86 -3.28 13.11 10.15
C ARG A 86 -4.27 14.24 9.92
N GLY A 87 -5.37 13.93 9.23
CA GLY A 87 -6.31 14.96 8.78
C GLY A 87 -5.72 15.75 7.60
N PHE A 88 -5.64 17.08 7.74
CA PHE A 88 -5.06 17.98 6.73
C PHE A 88 -3.54 18.15 6.89
N ASP A 89 -2.98 17.82 8.06
CA ASP A 89 -1.57 18.02 8.39
C ASP A 89 -0.72 16.78 8.07
N ASP A 90 0.51 17.03 7.61
CA ASP A 90 1.54 16.00 7.51
C ASP A 90 2.14 15.73 8.89
N TYR A 91 1.97 14.50 9.36
CA TYR A 91 2.62 14.03 10.56
C TYR A 91 3.80 13.14 10.18
N GLN A 92 5.00 13.60 10.52
CA GLN A 92 6.24 12.87 10.31
C GLN A 92 6.53 12.02 11.55
N TYR A 93 6.57 10.70 11.40
CA TYR A 93 6.93 9.82 12.51
C TYR A 93 8.39 10.02 12.91
N PRO A 94 8.70 10.26 14.20
CA PRO A 94 10.09 10.42 14.62
C PRO A 94 10.93 9.19 14.27
N VAL A 95 12.15 9.45 13.80
CA VAL A 95 13.14 8.43 13.43
C VAL A 95 14.48 8.74 14.11
N LEU A 96 15.13 7.71 14.65
CA LEU A 96 16.45 7.84 15.28
C LEU A 96 17.55 7.73 14.24
N ALA A 97 18.48 8.68 14.23
CA ALA A 97 19.58 8.68 13.27
C ALA A 97 20.92 9.07 13.91
N ASP A 98 22.01 8.52 13.37
CA ASP A 98 23.36 8.84 13.82
C ASP A 98 23.85 10.20 13.28
N ARG A 99 25.13 10.51 13.52
CA ARG A 99 25.74 11.77 13.06
C ARG A 99 25.88 11.87 11.53
N GLY A 100 25.84 10.76 10.79
CA GLY A 100 25.84 10.72 9.33
C GLY A 100 24.56 11.31 8.70
N TYR A 101 23.52 11.52 9.50
CA TYR A 101 22.23 12.09 9.05
C TYR A 101 22.01 13.54 9.50
N ILE A 102 23.04 14.24 10.02
CA ILE A 102 22.88 15.64 10.42
C ILE A 102 22.30 16.48 9.27
N GLY A 103 21.19 17.17 9.57
CA GLY A 103 20.49 18.04 8.63
C GLY A 103 19.32 17.40 7.88
N ILE A 104 18.96 16.12 8.13
CA ILE A 104 17.71 15.56 7.61
C ILE A 104 16.48 16.27 8.20
N GLN A 105 16.61 16.91 9.37
CA GLN A 105 15.53 17.70 9.98
C GLN A 105 15.01 18.84 9.09
N LYS A 106 15.79 19.25 8.08
CA LYS A 106 15.33 20.24 7.10
C LYS A 106 14.08 19.78 6.35
N TYR A 107 13.95 18.48 6.11
CA TYR A 107 12.84 17.88 5.36
C TYR A 107 12.03 16.88 6.18
N HIS A 108 12.61 16.33 7.25
CA HIS A 108 11.97 15.42 8.20
C HIS A 108 12.07 15.97 9.63
N LEU A 109 11.20 16.92 9.96
CA LEU A 109 11.23 17.77 11.16
C LEU A 109 11.31 17.01 12.47
N THR A 110 10.70 15.81 12.54
CA THR A 110 10.65 14.98 13.75
C THR A 110 11.85 14.04 13.89
N ALA A 111 12.82 14.07 12.97
CA ALA A 111 14.01 13.23 13.07
C ALA A 111 14.85 13.58 14.32
N VAL A 112 15.15 12.55 15.12
CA VAL A 112 15.96 12.63 16.33
C VAL A 112 17.38 12.24 15.96
N VAL A 113 18.17 13.25 15.59
CA VAL A 113 19.56 13.06 15.15
C VAL A 113 20.53 13.42 16.26
N MET A 114 21.65 12.71 16.35
CA MET A 114 22.77 13.06 17.22
C MET A 114 23.35 14.44 16.84
N LYS A 115 23.80 15.19 17.85
CA LYS A 115 24.42 16.52 17.66
C LYS A 115 25.94 16.45 17.82
N ARG A 116 26.64 17.40 17.16
CA ARG A 116 28.06 17.69 17.41
C ARG A 116 28.13 18.77 18.49
N SER A 117 28.21 18.35 19.74
CA SER A 117 28.28 19.23 20.91
C SER A 117 29.05 18.53 22.02
N HIS A 118 29.72 19.33 22.86
CA HIS A 118 30.43 18.89 24.06
C HIS A 118 29.66 19.25 25.34
N GLU A 119 28.48 19.86 25.23
CA GLU A 119 27.61 20.13 26.37
C GLU A 119 27.09 18.82 26.96
N GLU A 120 27.10 18.71 28.29
CA GLU A 120 26.74 17.50 29.03
C GLU A 120 25.36 16.95 28.63
N ALA A 121 24.35 17.83 28.52
CA ALA A 121 23.00 17.47 28.10
C ALA A 121 22.92 16.89 26.67
N ASP A 122 23.72 17.42 25.74
CA ASP A 122 23.78 16.88 24.38
C ASP A 122 24.55 15.56 24.32
N VAL A 123 25.55 15.36 25.19
CA VAL A 123 26.26 14.08 25.35
C VAL A 123 25.32 13.01 25.90
N GLU A 124 24.56 13.30 26.96
CA GLU A 124 23.55 12.41 27.53
C GLU A 124 22.49 12.04 26.48
N ARG A 125 21.96 13.03 25.76
CA ARG A 125 21.00 12.79 24.68
C ARG A 125 21.58 11.93 23.56
N ASN A 126 22.84 12.17 23.16
CA ASN A 126 23.51 11.36 22.15
C ASN A 126 23.69 9.91 22.61
N ASN A 127 24.03 9.69 23.88
CA ASN A 127 24.15 8.35 24.46
C ASN A 127 22.80 7.62 24.47
N ALA A 128 21.73 8.32 24.82
CA ALA A 128 20.37 7.78 24.76
C ALA A 128 19.97 7.38 23.33
N ILE A 129 20.31 8.20 22.33
CA ILE A 129 20.05 7.90 20.90
C ILE A 129 20.86 6.68 20.49
N ALA A 130 22.14 6.63 20.86
CA ALA A 130 23.03 5.52 20.52
C ALA A 130 22.51 4.19 21.08
N GLN A 131 22.06 4.19 22.34
CA GLN A 131 21.51 3.01 23.00
C GLN A 131 20.28 2.47 22.27
N ASP A 132 19.29 3.31 21.97
CA ASP A 132 18.08 2.87 21.26
C ASP A 132 18.40 2.47 19.80
N ARG A 133 19.36 3.13 19.16
CA ARG A 133 19.83 2.79 17.80
C ARG A 133 20.54 1.45 17.71
N GLN A 134 21.04 0.87 18.79
CA GLN A 134 21.72 -0.43 18.71
C GLN A 134 20.86 -1.49 18.00
N ILE A 135 19.53 -1.35 18.01
CA ILE A 135 18.65 -2.26 17.28
C ILE A 135 18.96 -2.37 15.77
N VAL A 136 19.31 -1.26 15.10
CA VAL A 136 19.61 -1.29 13.65
C VAL A 136 21.00 -1.87 13.40
N GLU A 137 21.93 -1.68 14.33
CA GLU A 137 23.27 -2.27 14.28
C GLU A 137 23.20 -3.79 14.48
N ARG A 138 22.37 -4.26 15.42
CA ARG A 138 22.08 -5.69 15.64
C ARG A 138 21.39 -6.32 14.44
N PHE A 139 20.45 -5.62 13.81
CA PHE A 139 19.85 -6.08 12.56
C PHE A 139 20.92 -6.32 11.50
N PHE A 140 21.84 -5.36 11.30
CA PHE A 140 22.92 -5.54 10.33
C PHE A 140 23.90 -6.65 10.71
N ALA A 141 24.18 -6.85 12.00
CA ALA A 141 25.00 -7.96 12.47
C ALA A 141 24.37 -9.31 12.09
N ARG A 142 23.08 -9.52 12.42
CA ARG A 142 22.31 -10.69 12.01
C ARG A 142 22.31 -10.84 10.48
N PHE A 143 22.02 -9.76 9.77
CA PHE A 143 21.94 -9.74 8.31
C PHE A 143 23.25 -10.18 7.64
N LYS A 144 24.39 -9.69 8.13
CA LYS A 144 25.73 -10.08 7.65
C LYS A 144 26.11 -11.50 8.06
N SER A 145 25.62 -12.00 9.20
CA SER A 145 25.87 -13.40 9.61
C SER A 145 25.08 -14.41 8.77
N CYS A 146 23.84 -14.06 8.36
CA CYS A 146 22.98 -14.94 7.60
C CYS A 146 23.37 -15.00 6.12
N TRP A 147 23.88 -13.89 5.56
CA TRP A 147 24.02 -13.75 4.10
C TRP A 147 25.43 -13.40 3.65
N SER A 148 26.05 -14.35 2.94
CA SER A 148 27.43 -14.22 2.46
C SER A 148 27.64 -13.07 1.47
N CYS A 149 26.63 -12.68 0.70
CA CYS A 149 26.72 -11.53 -0.22
C CYS A 149 26.86 -10.20 0.54
N MET A 150 26.34 -10.11 1.77
CA MET A 150 26.48 -8.93 2.63
C MET A 150 27.87 -8.88 3.28
N LYS A 151 28.44 -10.04 3.63
CA LYS A 151 29.75 -10.15 4.29
C LYS A 151 30.92 -10.13 3.32
N ASN A 152 30.87 -10.96 2.29
CA ASN A 152 31.97 -11.22 1.36
C ASN A 152 31.81 -10.47 0.02
N GLY A 153 30.69 -9.80 -0.16
CA GLY A 153 30.37 -9.04 -1.35
C GLY A 153 29.55 -9.79 -2.40
N PHE A 154 28.78 -9.02 -3.14
CA PHE A 154 27.94 -9.48 -4.22
C PHE A 154 28.72 -9.61 -5.53
N ARG A 155 28.59 -10.78 -6.17
CA ARG A 155 29.34 -11.13 -7.39
C ARG A 155 28.44 -11.28 -8.63
N GLY A 156 27.14 -11.04 -8.49
CA GLY A 156 26.17 -11.15 -9.57
C GLY A 156 25.95 -9.83 -10.33
N GLU A 157 24.94 -9.80 -11.18
CA GLU A 157 24.55 -8.60 -11.91
C GLU A 157 23.89 -7.58 -10.97
N ARG A 158 24.40 -6.35 -10.92
CA ARG A 158 23.96 -5.33 -9.95
C ARG A 158 22.49 -4.95 -10.07
N THR A 159 21.91 -5.04 -11.27
CA THR A 159 20.48 -4.80 -11.53
C THR A 159 19.57 -5.76 -10.75
N SER A 160 20.07 -6.96 -10.42
CA SER A 160 19.36 -7.95 -9.60
C SER A 160 19.49 -7.71 -8.09
N LEU A 161 20.42 -6.84 -7.67
CA LEU A 161 20.74 -6.66 -6.26
C LEU A 161 19.57 -6.10 -5.43
N PRO A 162 18.77 -5.13 -5.90
CA PRO A 162 17.59 -4.68 -5.16
C PRO A 162 16.57 -5.77 -4.87
N LEU A 163 16.34 -6.64 -5.86
CA LEU A 163 15.44 -7.78 -5.75
C LEU A 163 15.95 -8.80 -4.72
N ILE A 164 17.24 -9.15 -4.83
CA ILE A 164 17.89 -10.09 -3.92
C ILE A 164 17.87 -9.56 -2.48
N ILE A 165 18.33 -8.33 -2.26
CA ILE A 165 18.37 -7.73 -0.93
C ILE A 165 16.98 -7.66 -0.31
N SER A 166 15.95 -7.37 -1.12
CA SER A 166 14.58 -7.38 -0.62
C SER A 166 14.14 -8.73 -0.06
N GLY A 167 14.44 -9.81 -0.78
CA GLY A 167 14.18 -11.17 -0.32
C GLY A 167 14.96 -11.51 0.95
N LEU A 168 16.24 -11.16 0.99
CA LEU A 168 17.09 -11.44 2.16
C LEU A 168 16.60 -10.71 3.40
N VAL A 169 16.19 -9.45 3.27
CA VAL A 169 15.62 -8.67 4.39
C VAL A 169 14.32 -9.30 4.88
N GLY A 170 13.44 -9.72 3.98
CA GLY A 170 12.22 -10.45 4.34
C GLY A 170 12.52 -11.74 5.13
N LEU A 171 13.45 -12.55 4.65
CA LEU A 171 13.89 -13.78 5.34
C LEU A 171 14.54 -13.49 6.70
N THR A 172 15.22 -12.36 6.82
CA THR A 172 15.84 -11.93 8.09
C THR A 172 14.77 -11.48 9.09
N ASN A 173 13.75 -10.74 8.65
CA ASN A 173 12.61 -10.40 9.48
C ASN A 173 11.87 -11.65 9.96
N TYR A 174 11.67 -12.63 9.09
CA TYR A 174 11.09 -13.93 9.47
C TYR A 174 11.96 -14.68 10.48
N ASN A 175 13.29 -14.64 10.31
CA ASN A 175 14.22 -15.21 11.28
C ASN A 175 14.16 -14.49 12.65
N ILE A 176 13.94 -13.17 12.66
CA ILE A 176 13.77 -12.37 13.88
C ILE A 176 12.45 -12.71 14.60
N ASP A 177 11.39 -13.05 13.87
CA ASP A 177 10.14 -13.54 14.46
C ASP A 177 10.32 -14.82 15.28
N GLY A 178 11.15 -15.75 14.79
CA GLY A 178 11.48 -16.98 15.50
C GLY A 178 12.64 -16.85 16.50
N SER A 179 13.51 -15.87 16.31
CA SER A 179 14.72 -15.63 17.12
C SER A 179 15.01 -14.12 17.23
N PRO A 180 14.36 -13.43 18.18
CA PRO A 180 14.50 -12.00 18.36
C PRO A 180 15.94 -11.54 18.53
N LEU A 181 16.23 -10.31 18.08
CA LEU A 181 17.54 -9.70 18.27
C LEU A 181 17.81 -9.53 19.77
N ASN A 182 19.01 -9.94 20.20
CA ASN A 182 19.43 -9.87 21.59
C ASN A 182 20.79 -9.16 21.71
N ASP A 183 21.26 -8.94 22.93
CA ASP A 183 22.51 -8.22 23.18
C ASP A 183 23.76 -8.99 22.70
N ASN A 184 23.65 -10.31 22.45
CA ASN A 184 24.75 -11.13 21.93
C ASN A 184 24.88 -11.10 20.39
N GLU A 185 24.08 -10.26 19.71
CA GLU A 185 24.27 -10.02 18.27
C GLU A 185 25.54 -9.20 17.97
N GLU A 186 26.18 -8.60 18.98
CA GLU A 186 27.42 -7.82 18.86
C GLU A 186 28.70 -8.67 19.00
N LEU A 187 29.76 -8.30 18.25
CA LEU A 187 31.18 -8.71 18.38
C LEU A 187 31.67 -9.96 17.61
N LEU A 188 31.28 -10.15 16.35
CA LEU A 188 32.18 -10.80 15.36
C LEU A 188 32.95 -9.74 14.56
N LEU A 189 33.71 -8.90 15.27
CA LEU A 189 34.98 -8.44 14.72
C LEU A 189 35.93 -9.64 14.82
N PHE A 190 36.40 -10.07 13.64
CA PHE A 190 37.43 -11.06 13.38
C PHE A 190 38.25 -11.54 14.60
N GLU A 191 38.03 -12.77 15.04
CA GLU A 191 39.08 -13.81 15.19
C GLU A 191 38.45 -15.16 15.61
N ASP A 192 39.10 -16.24 15.17
CA ASP A 192 38.96 -17.64 15.60
C ASP A 192 37.72 -18.46 15.21
N PHE A 193 37.72 -18.88 13.93
CA PHE A 193 37.33 -20.25 13.59
C PHE A 193 38.60 -21.13 13.59
N THR A 194 39.13 -21.47 14.76
CA THR A 194 40.08 -22.58 14.88
C THR A 194 39.33 -23.90 14.86
N PRO A 195 39.58 -24.81 13.90
CA PRO A 195 38.91 -26.10 13.85
C PRO A 195 39.49 -27.01 14.93
N THR A 196 38.85 -27.10 16.09
CA THR A 196 39.22 -28.09 17.11
C THR A 196 38.74 -29.46 16.65
N LYS A 197 39.67 -30.21 16.04
CA LYS A 197 39.72 -31.67 16.08
C LYS A 197 39.53 -32.16 17.52
N VAL A 198 38.53 -33.02 17.76
CA VAL A 198 38.69 -34.31 18.45
C VAL A 198 37.55 -35.24 17.99
N LEU A 199 37.90 -36.28 17.22
CA LEU A 199 37.08 -37.48 17.06
C LEU A 199 37.15 -38.31 18.35
N PRO A 200 36.07 -38.99 18.76
CA PRO A 200 36.15 -40.32 19.33
C PRO A 200 36.16 -41.36 18.21
N SER A 201 36.97 -42.37 18.45
CA SER A 201 37.43 -43.43 17.55
C SER A 201 36.33 -44.36 17.02
N SER A 202 36.62 -44.81 15.79
CA SER A 202 36.23 -46.05 15.12
C SER A 202 35.50 -47.09 15.97
N ASP A 203 34.28 -47.42 15.60
CA ASP A 203 33.99 -48.59 14.74
C ASP A 203 32.49 -48.65 14.47
N THR A 204 32.12 -49.15 13.28
CA THR A 204 30.78 -49.19 12.66
C THR A 204 30.33 -47.83 12.08
N VAL A 205 30.19 -47.60 10.77
CA VAL A 205 29.86 -48.46 9.63
C VAL A 205 30.47 -47.82 8.36
N ALA A 206 31.25 -48.59 7.61
CA ALA A 206 31.66 -48.22 6.25
C ALA A 206 30.61 -48.72 5.24
N ALA A 207 30.42 -47.92 4.18
CA ALA A 207 29.46 -48.03 3.06
C ALA A 207 28.04 -47.55 3.45
N VAL A 208 27.46 -46.50 2.87
CA VAL A 208 27.38 -46.15 1.44
C VAL A 208 27.13 -44.63 1.30
N VAL A 209 28.00 -43.96 0.53
CA VAL A 209 27.77 -42.73 -0.26
C VAL A 209 27.23 -41.50 0.48
N ALA A 210 28.14 -40.56 0.76
CA ALA A 210 27.81 -39.14 0.75
C ALA A 210 27.30 -38.75 -0.64
N PRO A 211 26.09 -38.19 -0.80
CA PRO A 211 25.81 -37.44 -2.00
C PRO A 211 26.50 -36.09 -1.84
N SER A 212 27.69 -35.99 -2.45
CA SER A 212 28.14 -34.74 -3.06
C SER A 212 27.02 -34.27 -4.02
N MET A 213 26.01 -33.58 -3.50
CA MET A 213 25.14 -32.78 -4.35
C MET A 213 25.83 -31.43 -4.54
N LYS A 214 26.76 -31.37 -5.49
CA LYS A 214 26.87 -30.17 -6.31
C LYS A 214 25.48 -29.96 -6.89
N PRO A 215 24.74 -28.90 -6.54
CA PRO A 215 23.41 -28.73 -7.09
C PRO A 215 23.56 -28.62 -8.60
N SER A 216 22.96 -29.55 -9.35
CA SER A 216 22.92 -29.43 -10.80
C SER A 216 22.26 -28.10 -11.14
N LYS A 217 22.60 -27.48 -12.27
CA LYS A 217 21.99 -26.21 -12.70
C LYS A 217 20.45 -26.26 -12.63
N ARG A 218 19.82 -27.43 -12.81
CA ARG A 218 18.37 -27.63 -12.65
C ARG A 218 17.86 -27.46 -11.21
N ASN A 219 18.63 -27.84 -10.19
CA ASN A 219 18.26 -27.68 -8.78
C ASN A 219 18.53 -26.26 -8.26
N ILE A 220 19.57 -25.57 -8.77
CA ILE A 220 19.76 -24.13 -8.51
C ILE A 220 18.63 -23.33 -9.14
N ILE A 221 18.21 -23.69 -10.35
CA ILE A 221 17.06 -23.07 -11.02
C ILE A 221 15.79 -23.38 -10.22
N ALA A 222 15.51 -24.61 -9.80
CA ALA A 222 14.31 -24.90 -8.99
C ALA A 222 14.28 -24.15 -7.64
N VAL A 223 15.42 -24.05 -6.94
CA VAL A 223 15.53 -23.27 -5.70
C VAL A 223 15.51 -21.76 -5.98
N ALA A 224 16.03 -21.30 -7.12
CA ALA A 224 15.94 -19.91 -7.54
C ALA A 224 14.53 -19.56 -8.04
N HIS A 225 13.76 -20.50 -8.58
CA HIS A 225 12.35 -20.33 -8.93
C HIS A 225 11.48 -20.34 -7.67
N GLN A 226 11.72 -21.25 -6.71
CA GLN A 226 11.09 -21.15 -5.39
C GLN A 226 11.51 -19.89 -4.63
N ALA A 227 12.77 -19.46 -4.74
CA ALA A 227 13.22 -18.21 -4.17
C ALA A 227 12.64 -17.02 -4.94
N VAL A 228 12.45 -17.09 -6.25
CA VAL A 228 11.76 -16.08 -7.06
C VAL A 228 10.27 -16.06 -6.76
N ASP A 229 9.63 -17.18 -6.43
CA ASP A 229 8.24 -17.26 -5.96
C ASP A 229 8.12 -16.75 -4.51
N ILE A 230 9.14 -16.97 -3.66
CA ILE A 230 9.26 -16.40 -2.30
C ILE A 230 9.64 -14.91 -2.36
N ILE A 231 10.40 -14.48 -3.36
CA ILE A 231 10.83 -13.10 -3.61
C ILE A 231 9.74 -12.31 -4.31
N GLN A 232 8.98 -12.93 -5.21
CA GLN A 232 7.75 -12.42 -5.78
C GLN A 232 6.75 -12.32 -4.65
N SER A 233 6.46 -13.36 -3.86
CA SER A 233 5.56 -13.23 -2.70
C SER A 233 6.05 -12.25 -1.63
N SER A 234 7.36 -12.03 -1.44
CA SER A 234 7.90 -11.03 -0.47
C SER A 234 8.10 -9.62 -1.04
N GLN A 235 8.17 -9.43 -2.37
CA GLN A 235 8.00 -8.13 -3.01
C GLN A 235 6.51 -7.81 -3.27
N GLU A 236 5.67 -8.82 -3.48
CA GLU A 236 4.20 -8.77 -3.56
C GLU A 236 3.60 -8.44 -2.19
N ALA A 237 4.22 -8.88 -1.09
CA ALA A 237 3.87 -8.47 0.28
C ALA A 237 4.21 -7.00 0.63
N ASN A 238 4.92 -6.25 -0.24
CA ASN A 238 5.39 -4.89 0.06
C ASN A 238 4.60 -3.75 -0.61
N TYR A 239 3.48 -4.03 -1.29
CA TYR A 239 2.68 -2.99 -1.98
C TYR A 239 1.27 -2.78 -1.43
N LEU A 240 0.88 -3.52 -0.39
CA LEU A 240 -0.31 -3.30 0.41
C LEU A 240 0.09 -3.19 1.87
N TYR A 241 0.41 -1.98 2.32
CA TYR A 241 0.40 -1.74 3.77
C TYR A 241 -1.06 -1.54 4.16
N PRO A 242 -1.64 -2.38 5.04
CA PRO A 242 -2.84 -1.98 5.75
C PRO A 242 -2.55 -0.61 6.35
N ILE A 243 -3.37 0.38 6.02
CA ILE A 243 -3.20 1.73 6.53
C ILE A 243 -3.47 1.64 8.03
N LYS A 244 -2.41 1.57 8.84
CA LYS A 244 -2.52 1.49 10.30
C LYS A 244 -2.92 2.86 10.85
N GLY A 245 -4.22 3.01 11.10
CA GLY A 245 -4.82 4.25 11.61
C GLY A 245 -5.05 5.28 10.50
N GLY A 246 -6.18 5.97 10.58
CA GLY A 246 -6.56 7.08 9.70
C GLY A 246 -7.75 6.81 8.77
N ILE A 247 -8.08 5.54 8.49
CA ILE A 247 -9.20 5.11 7.65
C ILE A 247 -9.90 3.96 8.35
N VAL A 248 -11.21 4.07 8.49
CA VAL A 248 -12.06 3.11 9.21
C VAL A 248 -12.80 2.28 8.17
N GLY A 249 -12.56 0.97 8.19
CA GLY A 249 -13.33 0.02 7.40
C GLY A 249 -14.67 -0.32 8.06
N LEU A 250 -15.52 -1.02 7.29
CA LEU A 250 -16.83 -1.48 7.74
C LEU A 250 -16.83 -3.01 7.82
N HIS A 251 -17.36 -3.56 8.91
CA HIS A 251 -17.50 -5.01 9.08
C HIS A 251 -18.45 -5.57 8.01
N ASN A 252 -18.04 -6.66 7.38
CA ASN A 252 -18.90 -7.39 6.46
C ASN A 252 -19.78 -8.38 7.24
N MET A 253 -21.09 -8.20 7.15
CA MET A 253 -22.08 -9.02 7.86
C MET A 253 -22.54 -10.23 7.03
N GLY A 254 -21.67 -10.75 6.16
CA GLY A 254 -21.93 -11.85 5.23
C GLY A 254 -21.78 -11.40 3.79
N ASN A 255 -22.86 -10.92 3.18
CA ASN A 255 -22.88 -10.44 1.78
C ASN A 255 -23.11 -8.92 1.69
N THR A 256 -22.62 -8.15 2.67
CA THR A 256 -22.91 -6.71 2.76
C THR A 256 -21.81 -5.83 2.16
N CYS A 257 -20.91 -6.40 1.37
CA CYS A 257 -19.82 -5.65 0.74
C CYS A 257 -20.34 -4.58 -0.24
N HIS A 258 -21.49 -4.80 -0.89
CA HIS A 258 -22.19 -3.79 -1.71
C HIS A 258 -22.56 -2.54 -0.90
N LEU A 259 -23.07 -2.72 0.31
CA LEU A 259 -23.41 -1.63 1.22
C LEU A 259 -22.15 -0.93 1.70
N ASN A 260 -21.12 -1.69 2.08
CA ASN A 260 -19.86 -1.15 2.58
C ASN A 260 -19.19 -0.22 1.57
N VAL A 261 -19.09 -0.63 0.30
CA VAL A 261 -18.47 0.21 -0.74
C VAL A 261 -19.27 1.48 -1.00
N CYS A 262 -20.60 1.40 -1.04
CA CYS A 262 -21.47 2.57 -1.24
C CYS A 262 -21.36 3.57 -0.08
N LEU A 263 -21.36 3.09 1.17
CA LEU A 263 -21.19 3.93 2.36
C LEU A 263 -19.84 4.65 2.36
N GLN A 264 -18.76 3.96 1.98
CA GLN A 264 -17.44 4.57 1.87
C GLN A 264 -17.40 5.65 0.78
N VAL A 265 -17.98 5.41 -0.40
CA VAL A 265 -18.07 6.42 -1.46
C VAL A 265 -18.82 7.67 -0.96
N LEU A 266 -20.04 7.49 -0.43
CA LEU A 266 -20.87 8.60 0.04
C LEU A 266 -20.20 9.37 1.19
N PHE A 267 -19.51 8.68 2.10
CA PHE A 267 -18.77 9.32 3.18
C PHE A 267 -17.59 10.17 2.68
N TYR A 268 -16.89 9.73 1.63
CA TYR A 268 -15.73 10.44 1.11
C TYR A 268 -16.09 11.67 0.27
N ILE A 269 -17.30 11.73 -0.26
CA ILE A 269 -17.85 12.92 -0.91
C ILE A 269 -18.18 13.96 0.18
N SER A 270 -17.46 15.07 0.18
CA SER A 270 -17.49 16.03 1.30
C SER A 270 -18.83 16.73 1.45
N GLU A 271 -19.50 16.96 0.33
CA GLU A 271 -20.79 17.61 0.20
C GLU A 271 -21.88 16.72 0.80
N VAL A 272 -21.92 15.44 0.40
CA VAL A 272 -22.83 14.44 0.98
C VAL A 272 -22.61 14.30 2.47
N ARG A 273 -21.35 14.10 2.90
CA ARG A 273 -21.02 13.98 4.33
C ARG A 273 -21.47 15.20 5.13
N THR A 274 -21.26 16.40 4.59
CA THR A 274 -21.63 17.65 5.25
C THR A 274 -23.15 17.77 5.39
N GLU A 275 -23.91 17.46 4.34
CA GLU A 275 -25.37 17.53 4.38
C GLU A 275 -25.99 16.50 5.33
N VAL A 276 -25.50 15.26 5.32
CA VAL A 276 -25.96 14.20 6.25
C VAL A 276 -25.68 14.58 7.71
N LEU A 277 -24.49 15.10 8.01
CA LEU A 277 -24.12 15.47 9.38
C LEU A 277 -24.89 16.70 9.91
N LYS A 278 -25.38 17.60 9.03
CA LYS A 278 -26.17 18.77 9.44
C LYS A 278 -27.56 18.40 9.99
N VAL A 279 -28.18 17.35 9.47
CA VAL A 279 -29.58 17.01 9.76
C VAL A 279 -29.74 15.79 10.69
N ALA A 280 -28.62 15.30 11.26
CA ALA A 280 -28.51 14.09 12.06
C ALA A 280 -29.61 13.85 13.10
N ASN A 281 -30.10 14.92 13.74
CA ASN A 281 -31.02 14.86 14.87
C ASN A 281 -32.48 15.20 14.51
N GLN A 282 -32.81 15.39 13.23
CA GLN A 282 -34.11 15.92 12.79
C GLN A 282 -34.77 15.12 11.64
N SER A 283 -34.19 14.00 11.23
CA SER A 283 -34.58 13.27 10.01
C SER A 283 -35.00 11.81 10.27
N SER A 284 -35.31 11.07 9.20
CA SER A 284 -35.73 9.66 9.25
C SER A 284 -34.71 8.74 9.94
N PRO A 285 -35.12 7.52 10.37
CA PRO A 285 -34.20 6.54 10.94
C PRO A 285 -32.98 6.25 10.07
N ILE A 286 -33.16 6.17 8.74
CA ILE A 286 -32.07 5.94 7.77
C ILE A 286 -31.04 7.08 7.82
N VAL A 287 -31.49 8.34 7.86
CA VAL A 287 -30.59 9.50 7.93
C VAL A 287 -29.85 9.54 9.27
N THR A 288 -30.55 9.19 10.36
CA THR A 288 -29.97 9.13 11.70
C THR A 288 -28.84 8.10 11.75
N GLU A 289 -29.07 6.89 11.22
CA GLU A 289 -28.05 5.84 11.15
C GLU A 289 -26.91 6.20 10.20
N MET A 290 -27.19 6.76 9.02
CA MET A 290 -26.16 7.28 8.12
C MET A 290 -25.26 8.33 8.79
N SER A 291 -25.86 9.23 9.57
CA SER A 291 -25.12 10.25 10.30
C SER A 291 -24.29 9.67 11.44
N SER A 292 -24.82 8.67 12.15
CA SER A 292 -24.07 7.89 13.15
C SER A 292 -22.85 7.21 12.51
N ILE A 293 -23.04 6.51 11.38
CA ILE A 293 -21.97 5.88 10.62
C ILE A 293 -20.92 6.92 10.24
N PHE A 294 -21.32 8.05 9.64
CA PHE A 294 -20.37 9.08 9.20
C PHE A 294 -19.62 9.72 10.37
N THR A 295 -20.29 9.91 11.51
CA THR A 295 -19.67 10.42 12.74
C THR A 295 -18.63 9.43 13.27
N ASN A 296 -18.93 8.12 13.25
CA ASN A 296 -18.01 7.06 13.65
C ASN A 296 -16.84 6.95 12.67
N LEU A 297 -17.09 6.91 11.37
CA LEU A 297 -16.05 6.93 10.34
C LEU A 297 -15.15 8.16 10.47
N ASN A 298 -15.66 9.29 10.97
CA ASN A 298 -14.85 10.50 11.19
C ASN A 298 -14.07 10.49 12.51
N SER A 299 -14.65 10.00 13.60
CA SER A 299 -14.07 10.02 14.94
C SER A 299 -13.13 8.84 15.23
N LEU A 300 -13.42 7.66 14.68
CA LEU A 300 -12.66 6.43 14.88
C LEU A 300 -11.37 6.36 14.04
N LYS A 301 -11.12 7.36 13.17
CA LYS A 301 -9.88 7.51 12.38
C LYS A 301 -8.61 7.40 13.23
N SER A 302 -8.68 7.72 14.52
CA SER A 302 -7.53 7.67 15.46
C SER A 302 -7.33 6.33 16.17
N LYS A 303 -8.31 5.40 16.12
CA LYS A 303 -8.36 4.24 17.03
C LYS A 303 -8.16 2.87 16.37
N GLY A 304 -8.10 2.79 15.04
CA GLY A 304 -7.92 1.51 14.32
C GLY A 304 -9.06 0.51 14.56
N LEU A 305 -10.27 1.02 14.76
CA LEU A 305 -11.48 0.22 15.04
C LEU A 305 -12.23 -0.09 13.74
N VAL A 306 -12.99 -1.17 13.76
CA VAL A 306 -13.95 -1.56 12.72
C VAL A 306 -15.34 -1.12 13.16
N PHE A 307 -16.13 -0.57 12.24
CA PHE A 307 -17.52 -0.18 12.51
C PHE A 307 -18.51 -1.16 11.85
N VAL A 308 -19.61 -1.48 12.53
CA VAL A 308 -20.63 -2.42 12.04
C VAL A 308 -21.90 -1.64 11.68
N PRO A 309 -22.33 -1.55 10.40
CA PRO A 309 -23.53 -0.81 10.01
C PRO A 309 -24.82 -1.65 10.14
N HIS A 310 -25.01 -2.34 11.27
CA HIS A 310 -26.08 -3.33 11.45
C HIS A 310 -27.49 -2.70 11.46
N GLU A 311 -27.65 -1.59 12.16
CA GLU A 311 -28.92 -0.88 12.28
C GLU A 311 -29.38 -0.34 10.92
N LEU A 312 -28.47 0.24 10.14
CA LEU A 312 -28.77 0.69 8.78
C LEU A 312 -29.17 -0.47 7.88
N ALA A 313 -28.42 -1.58 7.89
CA ALA A 313 -28.74 -2.75 7.07
C ALA A 313 -30.14 -3.31 7.41
N THR A 314 -30.50 -3.30 8.70
CA THR A 314 -31.82 -3.72 9.16
C THR A 314 -32.94 -2.78 8.68
N LEU A 315 -32.71 -1.47 8.69
CA LEU A 315 -33.65 -0.48 8.16
C LEU A 315 -33.87 -0.59 6.65
N LEU A 316 -32.82 -0.95 5.90
CA LEU A 316 -32.89 -1.20 4.46
C LEU A 316 -33.58 -2.54 4.13
N GLY A 317 -33.69 -3.43 5.12
CA GLY A 317 -34.43 -4.70 5.03
C GLY A 317 -33.55 -5.92 4.76
N ASN A 318 -34.15 -7.10 4.93
CA ASN A 318 -33.44 -8.39 4.93
C ASN A 318 -32.66 -8.69 3.64
N SER A 319 -33.11 -8.17 2.49
CA SER A 319 -32.40 -8.32 1.21
C SER A 319 -30.99 -7.71 1.23
N THR A 320 -30.72 -6.77 2.15
CA THR A 320 -29.39 -6.18 2.34
C THR A 320 -28.33 -7.20 2.76
N TYR A 321 -28.73 -8.28 3.43
CA TYR A 321 -27.83 -9.37 3.85
C TYR A 321 -27.58 -10.41 2.75
N GLU A 322 -28.23 -10.25 1.60
CA GLU A 322 -28.02 -11.05 0.40
C GLU A 322 -27.05 -10.33 -0.56
N ALA A 323 -26.50 -11.05 -1.54
CA ALA A 323 -25.68 -10.44 -2.57
C ALA A 323 -26.56 -9.53 -3.45
N GLN A 324 -26.23 -8.23 -3.47
CA GLN A 324 -26.92 -7.22 -4.27
C GLN A 324 -25.96 -6.55 -5.25
N ASP A 325 -26.51 -5.94 -6.29
CA ASP A 325 -25.75 -5.05 -7.14
C ASP A 325 -25.41 -3.75 -6.39
N CYS A 326 -24.16 -3.29 -6.51
CA CYS A 326 -23.72 -2.07 -5.84
C CYS A 326 -24.36 -0.80 -6.42
N ASP A 327 -24.75 -0.78 -7.69
CA ASP A 327 -25.45 0.36 -8.30
C ASP A 327 -26.89 0.47 -7.77
N ASP A 328 -27.62 -0.65 -7.68
CA ASP A 328 -28.96 -0.69 -7.07
C ASP A 328 -28.90 -0.20 -5.61
N THR A 329 -27.88 -0.64 -4.87
CA THR A 329 -27.64 -0.22 -3.49
C THR A 329 -27.33 1.28 -3.41
N MET A 330 -26.45 1.80 -4.28
CA MET A 330 -26.14 3.23 -4.37
C MET A 330 -27.38 4.06 -4.69
N THR A 331 -28.14 3.65 -5.71
CA THR A 331 -29.37 4.30 -6.15
C THR A 331 -30.41 4.34 -5.04
N ARG A 332 -30.58 3.23 -4.31
CA ARG A 332 -31.49 3.15 -3.15
C ARG A 332 -31.07 4.12 -2.04
N LEU A 333 -29.80 4.11 -1.66
CA LEU A 333 -29.26 5.01 -0.61
C LEU A 333 -29.43 6.48 -1.00
N ILE A 334 -29.09 6.86 -2.24
CA ILE A 334 -29.25 8.24 -2.72
C ILE A 334 -30.72 8.64 -2.73
N THR A 335 -31.62 7.75 -3.15
CA THR A 335 -33.07 8.02 -3.17
C THR A 335 -33.60 8.28 -1.76
N ASP A 336 -33.32 7.37 -0.82
CA ASP A 336 -33.78 7.48 0.57
C ASP A 336 -33.20 8.73 1.25
N LEU A 337 -31.95 9.10 0.94
CA LEU A 337 -31.36 10.35 1.40
C LEU A 337 -32.00 11.57 0.75
N ALA A 338 -32.28 11.55 -0.56
CA ALA A 338 -32.84 12.67 -1.30
C ALA A 338 -34.28 13.02 -0.87
N GLU A 339 -35.06 12.03 -0.42
CA GLU A 339 -36.39 12.25 0.16
C GLU A 339 -36.35 13.14 1.40
N GLN A 340 -35.29 13.00 2.21
CA GLN A 340 -35.13 13.71 3.48
C GLN A 340 -34.23 14.94 3.37
N ILE A 341 -33.28 14.89 2.44
CA ILE A 341 -32.23 15.88 2.20
C ILE A 341 -32.21 16.18 0.70
N PRO A 342 -33.12 17.04 0.20
CA PRO A 342 -33.25 17.30 -1.24
C PRO A 342 -31.95 17.74 -1.92
N GLY A 343 -31.03 18.37 -1.17
CA GLY A 343 -29.71 18.74 -1.66
C GLY A 343 -28.88 17.55 -2.14
N ILE A 344 -28.97 16.38 -1.48
CA ILE A 344 -28.24 15.18 -1.88
C ILE A 344 -28.72 14.65 -3.23
N GLY A 345 -30.03 14.66 -3.48
CA GLY A 345 -30.57 14.28 -4.79
C GLY A 345 -30.01 15.15 -5.91
N GLN A 346 -29.86 16.46 -5.69
CA GLN A 346 -29.30 17.37 -6.69
C GLN A 346 -27.82 17.12 -7.00
N LEU A 347 -27.07 16.54 -6.06
CA LEU A 347 -25.64 16.26 -6.26
C LEU A 347 -25.40 15.16 -7.30
N PHE A 348 -26.34 14.22 -7.48
CA PHE A 348 -26.19 13.05 -8.36
C PHE A 348 -27.23 12.94 -9.48
N ARG A 349 -28.35 13.68 -9.39
CA ARG A 349 -29.47 13.52 -10.32
C ARG A 349 -29.10 14.01 -11.72
N ILE A 350 -29.19 13.11 -12.66
CA ILE A 350 -29.21 13.39 -14.10
C ILE A 350 -30.68 13.54 -14.50
N THR A 351 -31.01 14.62 -15.19
CA THR A 351 -32.36 14.84 -15.72
C THR A 351 -32.28 14.97 -17.23
N TYR A 352 -33.06 14.19 -17.97
CA TYR A 352 -33.08 14.24 -19.43
C TYR A 352 -34.48 13.96 -19.99
N ARG A 353 -34.66 14.19 -21.29
CA ARG A 353 -35.81 13.68 -22.04
C ARG A 353 -35.40 12.48 -22.87
N ASP A 354 -36.14 11.38 -22.75
CA ASP A 354 -35.87 10.15 -23.48
C ASP A 354 -36.38 10.20 -24.93
N THR A 355 -36.33 9.05 -25.62
CA THR A 355 -36.82 8.91 -27.00
C THR A 355 -38.33 9.07 -27.14
N ALA A 356 -39.09 8.83 -26.07
CA ALA A 356 -40.53 9.13 -25.97
C ALA A 356 -40.80 10.59 -25.61
N ASN A 357 -39.76 11.41 -25.41
CA ASN A 357 -39.79 12.80 -24.98
C ASN A 357 -40.33 13.00 -23.54
N GLU A 358 -40.36 11.92 -22.76
CA GLU A 358 -40.72 11.94 -21.35
C GLU A 358 -39.52 12.39 -20.52
N GLN A 359 -39.79 13.16 -19.46
CA GLN A 359 -38.73 13.61 -18.57
C GLN A 359 -38.39 12.52 -17.57
N THR A 360 -37.13 12.09 -17.59
CA THR A 360 -36.61 11.01 -16.76
C THR A 360 -35.53 11.55 -15.83
N ASN A 361 -35.50 11.01 -14.60
CA ASN A 361 -34.45 11.28 -13.62
C ASN A 361 -33.76 9.96 -13.27
N CYS A 362 -32.43 9.95 -13.26
CA CYS A 362 -31.65 8.82 -12.75
C CYS A 362 -30.44 9.32 -11.95
N TYR A 363 -29.80 8.40 -11.23
CA TYR A 363 -28.59 8.69 -10.45
C TYR A 363 -27.33 8.03 -11.03
N SER A 364 -27.50 7.17 -12.04
CA SER A 364 -26.42 6.42 -12.69
C SER A 364 -26.70 6.29 -14.19
N ILE A 365 -25.64 6.30 -15.00
CA ILE A 365 -25.69 5.95 -16.43
C ILE A 365 -25.20 4.52 -16.57
N HIS A 366 -26.06 3.65 -17.08
CA HIS A 366 -25.71 2.25 -17.31
C HIS A 366 -25.06 2.13 -18.69
N THR A 367 -23.82 1.67 -18.72
CA THR A 367 -23.15 1.35 -19.99
C THR A 367 -23.82 0.15 -20.63
N ARG A 368 -23.56 -0.11 -21.91
CA ARG A 368 -24.00 -1.36 -22.54
C ARG A 368 -22.91 -2.42 -22.43
N ILE A 369 -23.32 -3.67 -22.38
CA ILE A 369 -22.40 -4.81 -22.50
C ILE A 369 -21.66 -4.71 -23.83
N GLY A 370 -20.33 -4.80 -23.77
CA GLY A 370 -19.46 -4.73 -24.95
C GLY A 370 -19.06 -3.31 -25.38
N GLU A 371 -19.43 -2.27 -24.63
CA GLU A 371 -18.86 -0.93 -24.87
C GLU A 371 -17.35 -0.91 -24.60
N PRO A 372 -16.55 -0.24 -25.44
CA PRO A 372 -15.10 -0.27 -25.31
C PRO A 372 -14.57 0.72 -24.26
N ASP A 373 -15.30 1.81 -24.02
CA ASP A 373 -14.86 2.88 -23.13
C ASP A 373 -16.01 3.81 -22.71
N LEU A 374 -15.70 4.69 -21.77
CA LEU A 374 -16.64 5.66 -21.20
C LEU A 374 -17.10 6.73 -22.20
N ASP A 375 -16.26 7.13 -23.16
CA ASP A 375 -16.62 8.15 -24.15
C ASP A 375 -17.71 7.63 -25.09
N HIS A 376 -17.61 6.37 -25.51
CA HIS A 376 -18.65 5.71 -26.31
C HIS A 376 -19.97 5.58 -25.54
N ALA A 377 -19.93 5.23 -24.25
CA ALA A 377 -21.11 5.16 -23.39
C ALA A 377 -21.82 6.53 -23.30
N ILE A 378 -21.06 7.61 -23.12
CA ILE A 378 -21.59 8.98 -23.05
C ILE A 378 -22.17 9.42 -24.40
N GLN A 379 -21.47 9.15 -25.50
CA GLN A 379 -21.98 9.46 -26.84
C GLN A 379 -23.29 8.73 -27.12
N TYR A 380 -23.39 7.46 -26.70
CA TYR A 380 -24.63 6.71 -26.83
C TYR A 380 -25.76 7.31 -25.99
N HIS A 381 -25.49 7.64 -24.72
CA HIS A 381 -26.46 8.30 -23.84
C HIS A 381 -26.95 9.62 -24.46
N LEU A 382 -26.05 10.46 -24.97
CA LEU A 382 -26.39 11.70 -25.64
C LEU A 382 -27.14 11.49 -26.97
N SER A 383 -26.93 10.37 -27.67
CA SER A 383 -27.67 10.06 -28.90
C SER A 383 -29.13 9.67 -28.66
N THR A 384 -29.44 9.20 -27.45
CA THR A 384 -30.75 8.69 -27.05
C THR A 384 -31.51 9.63 -26.11
N THR A 385 -30.90 10.75 -25.72
CA THR A 385 -31.47 11.70 -24.77
C THR A 385 -31.42 13.14 -25.28
N ARG A 386 -32.26 14.01 -24.71
CA ARG A 386 -32.30 15.45 -25.03
C ARG A 386 -32.35 16.28 -23.76
N ASN A 387 -31.86 17.52 -23.84
CA ASN A 387 -31.90 18.49 -22.74
C ASN A 387 -31.34 17.94 -21.42
N THR A 388 -30.25 17.16 -21.52
CA THR A 388 -29.62 16.51 -20.37
C THR A 388 -28.99 17.54 -19.44
N SER A 389 -29.49 17.60 -18.21
CA SER A 389 -28.91 18.31 -17.09
C SER A 389 -28.00 17.36 -16.33
N TRP A 390 -26.74 17.76 -16.17
CA TRP A 390 -25.69 16.96 -15.59
C TRP A 390 -25.44 17.32 -14.12
N PRO A 391 -25.23 16.33 -13.24
CA PRO A 391 -25.07 16.52 -11.80
C PRO A 391 -23.67 17.05 -11.42
N GLN A 392 -23.44 17.29 -10.14
CA GLN A 392 -22.10 17.59 -9.64
C GLN A 392 -21.21 16.34 -9.61
N PHE A 393 -21.77 15.19 -9.24
CA PHE A 393 -21.10 13.90 -9.21
C PHE A 393 -21.77 12.96 -10.18
N LEU A 394 -20.98 12.39 -11.10
CA LEU A 394 -21.49 11.52 -12.15
C LEU A 394 -21.18 10.07 -11.85
N THR A 395 -22.22 9.25 -11.74
CA THR A 395 -22.11 7.80 -11.52
C THR A 395 -22.31 7.07 -12.83
N PHE A 396 -21.44 6.11 -13.11
CA PHE A 396 -21.57 5.19 -14.22
C PHE A 396 -21.57 3.75 -13.72
N ASP A 397 -22.55 2.98 -14.15
CA ASP A 397 -22.61 1.55 -13.94
C ASP A 397 -22.09 0.82 -15.18
N ILE A 398 -20.93 0.16 -15.02
CA ILE A 398 -20.26 -0.58 -16.09
C ILE A 398 -20.89 -1.96 -16.20
N GLN A 399 -21.66 -2.15 -17.26
CA GLN A 399 -22.26 -3.42 -17.60
C GLN A 399 -21.26 -4.33 -18.32
N ARG A 400 -21.09 -5.53 -17.77
CA ARG A 400 -20.20 -6.58 -18.27
C ARG A 400 -20.91 -7.93 -18.20
N GLU A 401 -20.44 -8.91 -18.96
CA GLU A 401 -20.85 -10.30 -18.79
C GLU A 401 -20.17 -10.89 -17.55
N TRP A 402 -20.66 -10.53 -16.36
CA TRP A 402 -20.03 -10.90 -15.08
C TRP A 402 -19.94 -12.42 -14.81
N GLN A 403 -20.72 -13.22 -15.55
CA GLN A 403 -20.68 -14.69 -15.49
C GLN A 403 -19.63 -15.31 -16.43
N ASN A 404 -18.95 -14.51 -17.26
CA ASN A 404 -17.96 -14.99 -18.22
C ASN A 404 -16.58 -15.12 -17.54
N ASP A 405 -16.02 -16.33 -17.53
CA ASP A 405 -14.71 -16.60 -16.92
C ASP A 405 -13.55 -15.78 -17.54
N SER A 406 -13.71 -15.36 -18.79
CA SER A 406 -12.75 -14.54 -19.52
C SER A 406 -13.07 -13.04 -19.47
N ILE A 407 -14.01 -12.59 -18.62
CA ILE A 407 -14.45 -11.19 -18.59
C ILE A 407 -13.31 -10.20 -18.30
N HIS A 408 -12.29 -10.65 -17.56
CA HIS A 408 -11.07 -9.89 -17.29
C HIS A 408 -10.27 -9.53 -18.55
N GLN A 409 -10.48 -10.25 -19.67
CA GLN A 409 -9.87 -9.97 -20.97
C GLN A 409 -10.61 -8.88 -21.75
N VAL A 410 -11.84 -8.55 -21.38
CA VAL A 410 -12.62 -7.50 -22.01
C VAL A 410 -12.22 -6.17 -21.38
N ILE A 411 -11.55 -5.33 -22.17
CA ILE A 411 -11.10 -4.01 -21.74
C ILE A 411 -12.26 -3.01 -21.87
N PHE A 412 -12.53 -2.28 -20.79
CA PHE A 412 -13.36 -1.08 -20.80
C PHE A 412 -12.48 0.09 -20.34
N ASP A 413 -12.16 1.02 -21.23
CA ASP A 413 -11.31 2.15 -20.90
C ASP A 413 -12.09 3.28 -20.21
N PHE A 414 -11.44 3.93 -19.24
CA PHE A 414 -12.00 5.09 -18.56
C PHE A 414 -10.89 6.08 -18.16
N PRO A 415 -11.10 7.39 -18.38
CA PRO A 415 -10.09 8.39 -18.08
C PRO A 415 -10.18 8.86 -16.61
N LYS A 416 -9.05 9.31 -16.05
CA LYS A 416 -9.03 9.98 -14.73
C LYS A 416 -9.68 11.37 -14.75
N LYS A 417 -9.75 11.98 -15.93
CA LYS A 417 -10.38 13.28 -16.18
C LYS A 417 -11.30 13.13 -17.36
N LEU A 418 -12.57 13.35 -17.15
CA LEU A 418 -13.60 13.26 -18.19
C LEU A 418 -14.00 14.67 -18.60
N THR A 419 -14.13 14.91 -19.90
CA THR A 419 -14.73 16.14 -20.43
C THR A 419 -15.93 15.76 -21.23
N LEU A 420 -17.12 16.15 -20.78
CA LEU A 420 -18.33 15.84 -21.50
C LEU A 420 -18.35 16.58 -22.84
N PRO A 421 -18.84 15.94 -23.92
CA PRO A 421 -18.96 16.57 -25.24
C PRO A 421 -20.19 17.50 -25.30
N THR A 422 -20.40 18.30 -24.26
CA THR A 422 -21.46 19.33 -24.18
C THR A 422 -20.92 20.69 -24.62
N VAL A 423 -21.82 21.63 -24.91
CA VAL A 423 -21.45 23.01 -25.30
C VAL A 423 -20.57 23.68 -24.25
N GLU A 424 -20.86 23.45 -22.97
CA GLU A 424 -20.14 24.02 -21.83
C GLU A 424 -18.84 23.28 -21.51
N ARG A 425 -18.57 22.12 -22.14
CA ARG A 425 -17.40 21.26 -21.88
C ARG A 425 -17.17 21.01 -20.40
N GLN A 426 -18.23 20.60 -19.70
CA GLN A 426 -18.17 20.29 -18.27
C GLN A 426 -17.12 19.20 -18.01
N ARG A 427 -16.32 19.39 -16.95
CA ARG A 427 -15.18 18.53 -16.63
C ARG A 427 -15.40 17.85 -15.29
N TYR A 428 -15.08 16.56 -15.26
CA TYR A 428 -15.19 15.69 -14.10
C TYR A 428 -13.83 15.05 -13.81
N GLN A 429 -13.63 14.70 -12.55
CA GLN A 429 -12.40 14.05 -12.11
C GLN A 429 -12.80 12.77 -11.38
N LEU A 430 -12.30 11.63 -11.86
CA LEU A 430 -12.57 10.35 -11.24
C LEU A 430 -12.13 10.37 -9.76
N ILE A 431 -13.10 10.23 -8.86
CA ILE A 431 -12.89 10.27 -7.41
C ILE A 431 -13.04 8.90 -6.75
N ALA A 432 -13.82 7.99 -7.35
CA ALA A 432 -13.99 6.65 -6.83
C ALA A 432 -14.24 5.61 -7.93
N ILE A 433 -13.83 4.38 -7.67
CA ILE A 433 -14.08 3.19 -8.49
C ILE A 433 -14.53 2.08 -7.56
N VAL A 434 -15.76 1.59 -7.72
CA VAL A 434 -16.16 0.32 -7.11
C VAL A 434 -15.77 -0.79 -8.07
N ALA A 435 -14.98 -1.73 -7.59
CA ALA A 435 -14.53 -2.88 -8.33
C ALA A 435 -15.21 -4.15 -7.82
N TYR A 436 -15.39 -5.10 -8.73
CA TYR A 436 -16.03 -6.37 -8.47
C TYR A 436 -15.11 -7.54 -8.85
N CYS A 437 -15.15 -8.60 -8.05
CA CYS A 437 -14.57 -9.90 -8.38
C CYS A 437 -15.31 -10.99 -7.60
N ASN A 438 -15.80 -12.03 -8.29
CA ASN A 438 -16.35 -13.24 -7.67
C ASN A 438 -17.31 -12.99 -6.48
N PHE A 439 -18.39 -12.23 -6.71
CA PHE A 439 -19.40 -11.88 -5.69
C PHE A 439 -18.92 -10.98 -4.55
N HIS A 440 -17.74 -10.38 -4.69
CA HIS A 440 -17.19 -9.44 -3.71
C HIS A 440 -16.97 -8.07 -4.34
N TYR A 441 -17.16 -7.02 -3.53
CA TYR A 441 -16.96 -5.63 -3.92
C TYR A 441 -15.88 -4.97 -3.05
N VAL A 442 -15.05 -4.16 -3.70
CA VAL A 442 -14.10 -3.26 -3.02
C VAL A 442 -14.20 -1.86 -3.62
N VAL A 443 -13.81 -0.85 -2.87
CA VAL A 443 -13.80 0.54 -3.37
C VAL A 443 -12.39 1.09 -3.43
N PHE A 444 -12.06 1.75 -4.53
CA PHE A 444 -10.86 2.55 -4.70
C PHE A 444 -11.25 4.03 -4.65
N LEU A 445 -10.63 4.79 -3.77
CA LEU A 445 -10.89 6.22 -3.54
C LEU A 445 -9.65 7.04 -3.87
N GLN A 446 -9.81 8.08 -4.70
CA GLN A 446 -8.72 8.97 -5.08
C GLN A 446 -8.41 9.93 -3.95
N LYS A 447 -7.16 9.93 -3.45
CA LYS A 447 -6.69 10.86 -2.43
C LYS A 447 -5.40 11.54 -2.86
N SER A 448 -5.53 12.77 -3.34
CA SER A 448 -4.42 13.61 -3.82
C SER A 448 -3.59 12.91 -4.91
N ALA A 449 -2.47 12.27 -4.55
CA ALA A 449 -1.52 11.65 -5.48
C ALA A 449 -1.61 10.10 -5.53
N TYR A 450 -2.37 9.47 -4.64
CA TYR A 450 -2.49 8.02 -4.54
C TYR A 450 -3.95 7.58 -4.41
N TRP A 451 -4.20 6.29 -4.59
CA TRP A 451 -5.51 5.67 -4.39
C TRP A 451 -5.51 4.91 -3.07
N ILE A 452 -6.68 4.82 -2.45
CA ILE A 452 -6.89 3.95 -1.30
C ILE A 452 -7.89 2.89 -1.72
N MET A 453 -7.57 1.63 -1.52
CA MET A 453 -8.52 0.54 -1.63
C MET A 453 -9.09 0.23 -0.24
N ILE A 454 -10.40 0.20 -0.09
CA ILE A 454 -11.07 -0.28 1.12
C ILE A 454 -11.76 -1.59 0.76
N ASN A 455 -11.33 -2.65 1.42
CA ASN A 455 -11.93 -3.97 1.36
C ASN A 455 -12.52 -4.26 2.75
N ASP A 456 -13.81 -3.99 2.88
CA ASP A 456 -14.55 -4.09 4.14
C ASP A 456 -13.82 -3.38 5.30
N GLU A 457 -13.22 -4.15 6.19
CA GLU A 457 -12.56 -3.68 7.41
C GLU A 457 -11.18 -3.06 7.17
N VAL A 458 -10.54 -3.41 6.05
CA VAL A 458 -9.13 -3.12 5.82
C VAL A 458 -8.96 -2.14 4.67
N ALA A 459 -8.23 -1.06 4.93
CA ALA A 459 -7.84 -0.08 3.93
C ALA A 459 -6.37 -0.27 3.53
N TYR A 460 -6.07 -0.06 2.26
CA TYR A 460 -4.76 -0.24 1.66
C TYR A 460 -4.40 0.95 0.78
N SER A 461 -3.12 1.30 0.72
CA SER A 461 -2.62 2.25 -0.27
C SER A 461 -2.39 1.56 -1.60
N VAL A 462 -2.83 2.18 -2.71
CA VAL A 462 -2.72 1.65 -4.07
C VAL A 462 -2.05 2.69 -4.99
N PRO A 463 -0.98 2.32 -5.72
CA PRO A 463 -0.36 3.19 -6.69
C PRO A 463 -1.30 3.58 -7.84
N SER A 464 -1.16 4.81 -8.33
CA SER A 464 -1.92 5.31 -9.49
C SER A 464 -1.73 4.52 -10.78
N THR A 465 -0.64 3.76 -10.91
CA THR A 465 -0.33 2.88 -12.05
C THR A 465 -1.22 1.64 -12.07
N ASP A 466 -1.66 1.19 -10.89
CA ASP A 466 -2.30 -0.10 -10.71
C ASP A 466 -3.81 -0.01 -10.97
N ILE A 467 -4.38 1.20 -10.89
CA ILE A 467 -5.78 1.49 -11.24
C ILE A 467 -6.13 1.15 -12.69
N ASN A 468 -5.15 1.23 -13.60
CA ASN A 468 -5.36 0.84 -14.99
C ASN A 468 -5.74 -0.64 -15.11
N ALA A 469 -5.38 -1.48 -14.13
CA ALA A 469 -5.76 -2.89 -14.13
C ALA A 469 -7.28 -3.10 -14.01
N LEU A 470 -7.99 -2.17 -13.38
CA LEU A 470 -9.44 -2.26 -13.20
C LEU A 470 -10.22 -2.15 -14.52
N LYS A 471 -9.56 -1.78 -15.62
CA LYS A 471 -10.14 -1.71 -16.97
C LYS A 471 -10.36 -3.10 -17.58
N GLY A 472 -9.58 -4.09 -17.16
CA GLY A 472 -9.37 -5.33 -17.90
C GLY A 472 -8.00 -5.35 -18.58
N CYS A 473 -7.50 -6.52 -18.97
CA CYS A 473 -6.23 -6.66 -19.70
C CYS A 473 -6.18 -7.93 -20.54
N SER A 474 -5.34 -7.96 -21.57
CA SER A 474 -5.02 -9.23 -22.25
C SER A 474 -4.19 -10.14 -21.32
N THR A 475 -4.27 -11.46 -21.49
CA THR A 475 -3.54 -12.45 -20.68
C THR A 475 -2.01 -12.33 -20.78
N ALA A 476 -1.49 -11.66 -21.81
CA ALA A 476 -0.06 -11.41 -21.98
C ALA A 476 0.46 -10.20 -21.18
N GLU A 477 -0.43 -9.35 -20.67
CA GLU A 477 -0.11 -8.07 -20.01
C GLU A 477 -0.80 -7.93 -18.65
N MET A 478 -0.93 -9.05 -17.92
CA MET A 478 -1.61 -9.07 -16.62
C MET A 478 -0.96 -8.08 -15.62
N PRO A 479 -1.70 -7.04 -15.16
CA PRO A 479 -1.10 -5.97 -14.38
C PRO A 479 -0.68 -6.41 -12.98
N PRO A 480 0.31 -5.70 -12.41
CA PRO A 480 0.76 -5.87 -11.04
C PRO A 480 -0.36 -6.00 -9.99
N LEU A 481 -1.46 -5.24 -10.10
CA LEU A 481 -2.57 -5.29 -9.14
C LEU A 481 -3.13 -6.72 -8.97
N TRP A 482 -3.27 -7.46 -10.05
CA TRP A 482 -3.93 -8.78 -10.05
C TRP A 482 -3.04 -9.92 -9.54
N TYR A 483 -1.72 -9.72 -9.56
CA TYR A 483 -0.75 -10.64 -8.93
C TYR A 483 -0.37 -10.25 -7.50
N LYS A 484 -0.32 -8.94 -7.20
CA LYS A 484 0.30 -8.41 -5.97
C LYS A 484 -0.64 -8.27 -4.78
N THR A 485 -1.96 -8.19 -4.99
CA THR A 485 -2.83 -7.61 -3.95
C THR A 485 -3.92 -8.51 -3.39
N LEU A 486 -4.56 -9.38 -4.19
CA LEU A 486 -5.79 -10.03 -3.73
C LEU A 486 -6.03 -11.44 -4.32
N GLU A 487 -5.11 -12.03 -5.09
CA GLU A 487 -5.34 -13.27 -5.89
C GLU A 487 -6.54 -13.18 -6.88
N HIS A 488 -7.10 -11.98 -7.05
CA HIS A 488 -8.41 -11.74 -7.65
C HIS A 488 -8.31 -10.67 -8.75
N LYS A 489 -8.99 -10.92 -9.88
CA LYS A 489 -8.98 -10.06 -11.07
C LYS A 489 -10.08 -9.01 -10.97
N TRP A 490 -9.84 -7.99 -10.16
CA TRP A 490 -10.78 -6.89 -9.94
C TRP A 490 -11.02 -6.08 -11.20
N LEU A 491 -12.29 -5.87 -11.53
CA LEU A 491 -12.73 -5.04 -12.64
C LEU A 491 -13.64 -3.94 -12.13
N ALA A 492 -13.54 -2.74 -12.71
CA ALA A 492 -14.44 -1.65 -12.41
C ALA A 492 -15.89 -2.06 -12.75
N LYS A 493 -16.77 -1.96 -11.75
CA LYS A 493 -18.23 -2.11 -11.85
C LYS A 493 -18.92 -0.76 -11.84
N MET A 494 -18.47 0.19 -11.01
CA MET A 494 -19.08 1.52 -10.93
C MET A 494 -18.01 2.60 -10.82
N LEU A 495 -18.17 3.70 -11.54
CA LEU A 495 -17.28 4.85 -11.53
C LEU A 495 -18.01 6.06 -10.95
N ILE A 496 -17.33 6.88 -10.14
CA ILE A 496 -17.84 8.15 -9.64
C ILE A 496 -16.82 9.24 -9.97
N SER A 497 -17.25 10.24 -10.74
CA SER A 497 -16.41 11.34 -11.26
C SER A 497 -16.94 12.74 -10.95
#